data_AF-A0A841EU50-F1
#
_entry.id   AF-A0A841EU50-F1
#
_cell.length_a   1.000
_cell.length_b   1.000
_cell.length_c   1.000
_cell.angle_alpha   90.00
_cell.angle_beta   90.00
_cell.angle_gamma   90.00
#
_symmetry.space_group_name_H-M   'P 1'
#
loop_
_entity.id
_entity.type
_entity.pdbx_description
1 polymer ?
#
loop_
_entity_poly.entity_id
_entity_poly.type
_entity_poly.pdbx_seq_one_letter_code
_entity_poly.pdbx_strand_id
1 'polypeptide(L)'
;MKKLFIIYILLLSIQSIRAQVFTGTQEIERATKEGLYTTVAIEDKYIKPILQNELAKYGSVEVGRSNVFRITGARISSISSDPLMVVSKISADKGKNKIFLSIGFGDEVYVNSSHPKYLAAERILNDIVDQLKKQGEVRLEEKNLDDIKTKQVKAVTIAERLARALENNRREKDRLLLKIEENRIELERLQMEVEQNKKDQLLMNDGLINQQKKVEEAKIRSKRQ
;
A
#
# COMPACT_ATOMS: atom_id res chain seq x y z
N MET A 1 -49.32 11.33 10.91
CA MET A 1 -48.96 11.91 9.59
C MET A 1 -47.47 12.27 9.45
N LYS A 2 -46.77 12.77 10.48
CA LYS A 2 -45.33 13.10 10.38
C LYS A 2 -44.40 11.91 10.08
N LYS A 3 -44.72 10.70 10.57
CA LYS A 3 -43.93 9.47 10.31
C LYS A 3 -44.06 8.95 8.86
N LEU A 4 -45.20 9.18 8.21
CA LEU A 4 -45.41 8.84 6.79
C LEU A 4 -44.66 9.80 5.86
N PHE A 5 -44.51 11.06 6.26
CA PHE A 5 -43.78 12.07 5.50
C PHE A 5 -42.26 11.79 5.45
N ILE A 6 -41.69 11.27 6.55
CA ILE A 6 -40.27 10.89 6.64
C ILE A 6 -39.96 9.68 5.74
N ILE A 7 -40.87 8.71 5.66
CA ILE A 7 -40.73 7.54 4.77
C ILE A 7 -40.79 7.96 3.30
N TYR A 8 -41.65 8.92 2.95
CA TYR A 8 -41.76 9.44 1.58
C TYR A 8 -40.50 10.20 1.14
N ILE A 9 -39.89 10.98 2.04
CA ILE A 9 -38.62 11.69 1.78
C ILE A 9 -37.44 10.70 1.61
N LEU A 10 -37.41 9.61 2.38
CA LEU A 10 -36.36 8.59 2.28
C LEU A 10 -36.46 7.75 0.97
N LEU A 11 -37.67 7.59 0.42
CA LEU A 11 -37.90 6.91 -0.86
C LEU A 11 -37.54 7.78 -2.08
N LEU A 12 -37.57 9.11 -1.94
CA LEU A 12 -37.17 10.05 -3.00
C LEU A 12 -35.65 10.17 -3.18
N SER A 13 -34.84 9.77 -2.19
CA SER A 13 -33.38 9.82 -2.26
C SER A 13 -32.70 8.66 -3.01
N ILE A 14 -33.46 7.69 -3.55
CA ILE A 14 -32.90 6.55 -4.31
C ILE A 14 -32.89 6.84 -5.83
N GLN A 15 -33.18 8.06 -6.27
CA GLN A 15 -33.02 8.44 -7.67
C GLN A 15 -31.53 8.40 -8.03
N SER A 16 -31.10 7.32 -8.70
CA SER A 16 -29.75 7.22 -9.28
C SER A 16 -29.55 8.38 -10.23
N ILE A 17 -28.68 9.33 -9.88
CA ILE A 17 -28.29 10.44 -10.75
C ILE A 17 -27.54 9.83 -11.93
N ARG A 18 -28.25 9.60 -13.04
CA ARG A 18 -27.67 9.18 -14.31
C ARG A 18 -26.71 10.27 -14.81
N ALA A 19 -25.70 9.86 -15.57
CA ALA A 19 -24.79 10.82 -16.16
C ALA A 19 -25.56 11.70 -17.16
N GLN A 20 -25.25 13.00 -17.19
CA GLN A 20 -25.80 13.86 -18.22
C GLN A 20 -25.20 13.46 -19.57
N VAL A 21 -26.08 13.09 -20.51
CA VAL A 21 -25.70 12.70 -21.87
C VAL A 21 -26.08 13.83 -22.82
N PHE A 22 -25.15 14.18 -23.69
CA PHE A 22 -25.31 15.19 -24.73
C PHE A 22 -25.19 14.55 -26.10
N THR A 23 -25.63 15.26 -27.14
CA THR A 23 -25.43 14.87 -28.53
C THR A 23 -24.49 15.84 -29.21
N GLY A 24 -23.69 15.34 -30.15
CA GLY A 24 -22.82 16.19 -30.94
C GLY A 24 -22.06 15.40 -31.99
N THR A 25 -21.16 16.09 -32.68
CA THR A 25 -20.28 15.51 -33.66
C THR A 25 -18.88 15.32 -33.10
N GLN A 26 -18.18 14.32 -33.63
CA GLN A 26 -16.79 14.08 -33.31
C GLN A 26 -16.05 13.65 -34.57
N GLU A 27 -14.91 14.28 -34.84
CA GLU A 27 -14.01 13.84 -35.89
C GLU A 27 -13.24 12.59 -35.44
N ILE A 28 -13.37 11.53 -36.23
CA ILE A 28 -12.75 10.22 -36.01
C ILE A 28 -12.15 9.77 -37.35
N GLU A 29 -10.81 9.72 -37.40
CA GLU A 29 -10.06 9.31 -38.60
C GLU A 29 -10.51 10.01 -39.89
N ARG A 30 -10.61 11.35 -39.83
CA ARG A 30 -11.01 12.23 -40.95
C ARG A 30 -12.47 12.08 -41.41
N ALA A 31 -13.30 11.34 -40.67
CA ALA A 31 -14.74 11.31 -40.84
C ALA A 31 -15.43 11.98 -39.64
N THR A 32 -16.38 12.87 -39.93
CA THR A 32 -17.27 13.44 -38.90
C THR A 32 -18.38 12.45 -38.59
N LYS A 33 -18.46 12.00 -37.34
CA LYS A 33 -19.52 11.10 -36.88
C LYS A 33 -20.43 11.83 -35.90
N GLU A 34 -21.73 11.58 -36.01
CA GLU A 34 -22.71 12.00 -35.01
C GLU A 34 -22.87 10.94 -33.93
N GLY A 35 -23.18 11.39 -32.72
CA GLY A 35 -23.41 10.48 -31.61
C GLY A 35 -23.69 11.18 -30.29
N LEU A 36 -23.60 10.39 -29.24
CA LEU A 36 -23.82 10.80 -27.86
C LEU A 36 -22.48 10.96 -27.16
N TYR A 37 -22.41 11.82 -26.16
CA TYR A 37 -21.23 11.90 -25.30
C TYR A 37 -21.58 12.28 -23.88
N THR A 38 -20.66 11.96 -22.98
CA THR A 38 -20.70 12.36 -21.59
C THR A 38 -19.28 12.57 -21.06
N THR A 39 -19.15 13.18 -19.88
CA THR A 39 -17.85 13.41 -19.25
C THR A 39 -17.76 12.67 -17.92
N VAL A 40 -16.62 12.05 -17.68
CA VAL A 40 -16.32 11.32 -16.46
C VAL A 40 -15.05 11.84 -15.81
N ALA A 41 -15.04 11.89 -14.48
CA ALA A 41 -13.89 12.29 -13.68
C ALA A 41 -13.12 11.05 -13.20
N ILE A 42 -12.66 10.22 -14.16
CA ILE A 42 -11.92 8.98 -13.91
C ILE A 42 -10.62 9.06 -14.72
N GLU A 43 -9.50 8.58 -14.17
CA GLU A 43 -8.23 8.61 -14.89
C GLU A 43 -8.25 7.73 -16.17
N ASP A 44 -7.62 8.24 -17.23
CA ASP A 44 -7.59 7.62 -18.57
C ASP A 44 -7.11 6.16 -18.57
N LYS A 45 -6.12 5.86 -17.72
CA LYS A 45 -5.54 4.52 -17.58
C LYS A 45 -6.55 3.47 -17.13
N TYR A 46 -7.62 3.90 -16.44
CA TYR A 46 -8.69 3.02 -15.99
C TYR A 46 -9.83 2.93 -16.98
N ILE A 47 -10.13 4.01 -17.71
CA ILE A 47 -11.28 4.07 -18.64
C ILE A 47 -11.11 3.09 -19.79
N LYS A 48 -9.95 3.09 -20.45
CA LYS A 48 -9.69 2.27 -21.66
C LYS A 48 -10.03 0.79 -21.51
N PRO A 49 -9.48 0.05 -20.52
CA PRO A 49 -9.76 -1.37 -20.39
C PRO A 49 -11.22 -1.66 -20.05
N ILE A 50 -11.86 -0.79 -19.25
CA ILE A 50 -13.26 -0.96 -18.86
C ILE A 50 -14.16 -0.73 -20.08
N LEU A 51 -13.94 0.36 -20.81
CA LEU A 51 -14.70 0.70 -22.01
C LEU A 51 -14.56 -0.40 -23.08
N GLN A 52 -13.35 -0.91 -23.30
CA GLN A 52 -13.13 -2.02 -24.22
C GLN A 52 -13.92 -3.27 -23.82
N ASN A 53 -13.92 -3.64 -22.53
CA ASN A 53 -14.67 -4.79 -22.03
C ASN A 53 -16.18 -4.60 -22.14
N GLU A 54 -16.67 -3.39 -21.87
CA GLU A 54 -18.10 -3.06 -22.00
C GLU A 54 -18.56 -3.10 -23.46
N LEU A 55 -17.74 -2.58 -24.37
CA LEU A 55 -18.00 -2.64 -25.82
C LEU A 55 -17.93 -4.06 -26.36
N ALA A 56 -17.05 -4.91 -25.82
CA ALA A 56 -16.89 -6.31 -26.25
C ALA A 56 -18.16 -7.16 -26.08
N LYS A 57 -19.11 -6.73 -25.24
CA LYS A 57 -20.43 -7.35 -25.10
C LYS A 57 -21.25 -7.31 -26.38
N TYR A 58 -20.96 -6.35 -27.26
CA TYR A 58 -21.72 -6.13 -28.50
C TYR A 58 -21.00 -6.67 -29.74
N GLY A 59 -19.73 -7.10 -29.64
CA GLY A 59 -18.97 -7.66 -30.75
C GLY A 59 -17.45 -7.53 -30.56
N SER A 60 -16.68 -7.90 -31.58
CA SER A 60 -15.22 -7.78 -31.56
C SER A 60 -14.81 -6.30 -31.58
N VAL A 61 -14.00 -5.88 -30.61
CA VAL A 61 -13.56 -4.49 -30.48
C VAL A 61 -12.19 -4.30 -31.13
N GLU A 62 -12.15 -3.48 -32.17
CA GLU A 62 -10.92 -2.99 -32.78
C GLU A 62 -10.46 -1.72 -32.06
N VAL A 63 -9.23 -1.71 -31.57
CA VAL A 63 -8.63 -0.54 -30.92
C VAL A 63 -7.79 0.22 -31.95
N GLY A 64 -8.31 1.36 -32.38
CA GLY A 64 -7.66 2.26 -33.31
C GLY A 64 -6.68 3.22 -32.64
N ARG A 65 -6.07 4.10 -33.46
CA ARG A 65 -5.21 5.18 -32.96
C ARG A 65 -6.05 6.21 -32.19
N SER A 66 -5.40 6.98 -31.32
CA SER A 66 -6.03 8.11 -30.61
C SER A 66 -7.26 7.74 -29.77
N ASN A 67 -7.20 6.61 -29.06
CA ASN A 67 -8.22 6.14 -28.12
C ASN A 67 -9.60 5.91 -28.78
N VAL A 68 -9.59 5.42 -30.01
CA VAL A 68 -10.81 5.06 -30.76
C VAL A 68 -11.04 3.56 -30.64
N PHE A 69 -12.28 3.17 -30.39
CA PHE A 69 -12.74 1.80 -30.31
C PHE A 69 -13.83 1.59 -31.35
N ARG A 70 -13.76 0.49 -32.11
CA ARG A 70 -14.73 0.18 -33.16
C ARG A 70 -15.27 -1.21 -33.02
N ILE A 71 -16.52 -1.36 -33.40
CA ILE A 71 -17.15 -2.67 -33.60
C ILE A 71 -17.84 -2.62 -34.95
N THR A 72 -17.34 -3.44 -35.87
CA THR A 72 -17.99 -3.67 -37.16
C THR A 72 -18.98 -4.81 -36.99
N GLY A 73 -20.27 -4.54 -37.24
CA GLY A 73 -21.33 -5.54 -37.07
C GLY A 73 -21.74 -5.81 -35.63
N ALA A 74 -21.76 -4.76 -34.80
CA ALA A 74 -22.22 -4.81 -33.42
C ALA A 74 -23.67 -5.31 -33.32
N ARG A 75 -23.93 -6.26 -32.43
CA ARG A 75 -25.28 -6.77 -32.15
C ARG A 75 -25.86 -6.10 -30.92
N ILE A 76 -26.75 -5.13 -31.14
CA ILE A 76 -27.42 -4.38 -30.07
C ILE A 76 -28.93 -4.51 -30.24
N SER A 77 -29.49 -5.58 -29.68
CA SER A 77 -30.92 -5.94 -29.83
C SER A 77 -31.89 -4.86 -29.33
N SER A 78 -31.46 -4.02 -28.38
CA SER A 78 -32.25 -2.89 -27.89
C SER A 78 -32.36 -1.74 -28.91
N ILE A 79 -31.50 -1.70 -29.93
CA ILE A 79 -31.47 -0.66 -30.96
C ILE A 79 -31.97 -1.22 -32.30
N SER A 80 -31.40 -2.33 -32.77
CA SER A 80 -31.71 -2.93 -34.08
C SER A 80 -31.59 -4.47 -34.05
N SER A 81 -32.34 -5.13 -34.94
CA SER A 81 -32.14 -6.55 -35.26
C SER A 81 -30.95 -6.76 -36.19
N ASP A 82 -30.61 -5.76 -37.01
CA ASP A 82 -29.51 -5.82 -37.97
C ASP A 82 -28.18 -5.38 -37.33
N PRO A 83 -27.02 -5.86 -37.84
CA PRO A 83 -25.71 -5.46 -37.34
C PRO A 83 -25.46 -3.94 -37.50
N LEU A 84 -24.89 -3.32 -36.47
CA LEU A 84 -24.63 -1.88 -36.42
C LEU A 84 -23.13 -1.55 -36.45
N MET A 85 -22.77 -0.34 -36.87
CA MET A 85 -21.41 0.17 -36.68
C MET A 85 -21.35 0.95 -35.37
N VAL A 86 -20.50 0.53 -34.44
CA VAL A 86 -20.28 1.26 -33.18
C VAL A 86 -18.88 1.85 -33.19
N VAL A 87 -18.79 3.15 -32.88
CA VAL A 87 -17.51 3.84 -32.71
C VAL A 87 -17.54 4.60 -31.41
N SER A 88 -16.55 4.38 -30.56
CA SER A 88 -16.36 5.11 -29.31
C SER A 88 -15.00 5.79 -29.29
N LYS A 89 -14.91 6.97 -28.67
CA LYS A 89 -13.66 7.72 -28.54
C LYS A 89 -13.54 8.33 -27.16
N ILE A 90 -12.35 8.20 -26.57
CA ILE A 90 -11.99 8.91 -25.34
C ILE A 90 -11.16 10.14 -25.71
N SER A 91 -11.57 11.30 -25.23
CA SER A 91 -10.85 12.58 -25.42
C SER A 91 -10.87 13.40 -24.14
N ALA A 92 -9.84 14.22 -23.91
CA ALA A 92 -9.85 15.17 -22.80
C ALA A 92 -10.79 16.35 -23.10
N ASP A 93 -11.60 16.75 -22.11
CA ASP A 93 -12.47 17.92 -22.15
C ASP A 93 -12.47 18.61 -20.78
N LYS A 94 -11.94 19.84 -20.71
CA LYS A 94 -11.87 20.68 -19.49
C LYS A 94 -11.37 19.94 -18.23
N GLY A 95 -10.31 19.13 -18.38
CA GLY A 95 -9.72 18.36 -17.28
C GLY A 95 -10.49 17.10 -16.87
N LYS A 96 -11.55 16.74 -17.59
CA LYS A 96 -12.28 15.47 -17.48
C LYS A 96 -12.11 14.65 -18.76
N ASN A 97 -12.49 13.38 -18.70
CA ASN A 97 -12.48 12.52 -19.87
C ASN A 97 -13.87 12.47 -20.50
N LYS A 98 -13.97 12.93 -21.73
CA LYS A 98 -15.16 12.84 -22.57
C LYS A 98 -15.16 11.47 -23.25
N ILE A 99 -16.26 10.76 -23.09
CA ILE A 99 -16.55 9.51 -23.78
C ILE A 99 -17.60 9.81 -24.83
N PHE A 100 -17.23 9.64 -26.09
CA PHE A 100 -18.12 9.77 -27.23
C PHE A 100 -18.52 8.38 -27.73
N LEU A 101 -19.79 8.19 -28.08
CA LEU A 101 -20.36 6.95 -28.61
C LEU A 101 -21.23 7.27 -29.83
N SER A 102 -20.86 6.73 -30.97
CA SER A 102 -21.61 6.78 -32.22
C SER A 102 -22.11 5.38 -32.56
N ILE A 103 -23.40 5.29 -32.91
CA ILE A 103 -24.07 4.06 -33.32
C ILE A 103 -24.71 4.34 -34.68
N GLY A 104 -24.18 3.69 -35.72
CA GLY A 104 -24.60 3.87 -37.11
C GLY A 104 -25.37 2.67 -37.66
N PHE A 105 -26.39 2.95 -38.47
CA PHE A 105 -27.22 1.98 -39.21
C PHE A 105 -26.71 1.76 -40.66
N GLY A 106 -25.45 2.08 -40.93
CA GLY A 106 -24.86 2.09 -42.27
C GLY A 106 -24.07 3.38 -42.50
N ASP A 107 -23.96 3.79 -43.76
CA ASP A 107 -23.33 5.05 -44.12
C ASP A 107 -24.33 6.19 -43.88
N GLU A 108 -23.96 7.11 -42.99
CA GLU A 108 -24.62 8.41 -42.71
C GLU A 108 -25.84 8.42 -41.78
N VAL A 109 -26.44 7.28 -41.43
CA VAL A 109 -27.53 7.26 -40.42
C VAL A 109 -26.99 6.93 -39.03
N TYR A 110 -27.05 7.90 -38.12
CA TYR A 110 -26.57 7.77 -36.74
C TYR A 110 -27.67 7.99 -35.71
N VAL A 111 -27.53 7.36 -34.55
CA VAL A 111 -28.37 7.67 -33.39
C VAL A 111 -27.97 9.03 -32.81
N ASN A 112 -28.78 10.05 -33.07
CA ASN A 112 -28.68 11.39 -32.48
C ASN A 112 -29.94 11.71 -31.65
N SER A 113 -30.09 12.95 -31.17
CA SER A 113 -31.19 13.37 -30.28
C SER A 113 -32.57 13.28 -30.93
N SER A 114 -32.64 13.34 -32.26
CA SER A 114 -33.88 13.21 -33.02
C SER A 114 -34.22 11.77 -33.39
N HIS A 115 -33.28 10.83 -33.21
CA HIS A 115 -33.47 9.44 -33.61
C HIS A 115 -34.38 8.69 -32.62
N PRO A 116 -35.36 7.88 -33.07
CA PRO A 116 -36.27 7.14 -32.17
C PRO A 116 -35.57 6.21 -31.18
N LYS A 117 -34.34 5.78 -31.51
CA LYS A 117 -33.50 4.91 -30.68
C LYS A 117 -32.57 5.67 -29.72
N TYR A 118 -32.69 7.00 -29.62
CA TYR A 118 -31.88 7.84 -28.73
C TYR A 118 -31.86 7.32 -27.30
N LEU A 119 -33.03 7.06 -26.71
CA LEU A 119 -33.13 6.59 -25.32
C LEU A 119 -32.42 5.24 -25.08
N ALA A 120 -32.40 4.36 -26.10
CA ALA A 120 -31.69 3.09 -26.01
C ALA A 120 -30.16 3.30 -26.05
N ALA A 121 -29.68 4.18 -26.92
CA ALA A 121 -28.26 4.53 -26.98
C ALA A 121 -27.79 5.31 -25.72
N GLU A 122 -28.63 6.19 -25.20
CA GLU A 122 -28.39 6.92 -23.94
C GLU A 122 -28.27 5.94 -22.77
N ARG A 123 -29.11 4.90 -22.72
CA ARG A 123 -29.03 3.86 -21.71
C ARG A 123 -27.70 3.12 -21.77
N ILE A 124 -27.25 2.74 -22.96
CA ILE A 124 -25.95 2.06 -23.16
C ILE A 124 -24.81 2.95 -22.65
N LEU A 125 -24.81 4.23 -23.00
CA LEU A 125 -23.76 5.14 -22.54
C LEU A 125 -23.77 5.31 -21.02
N ASN A 126 -24.96 5.41 -20.42
CA ASN A 126 -25.10 5.47 -18.96
C ASN A 126 -24.63 4.17 -18.27
N ASP A 127 -24.99 3.01 -18.81
CA ASP A 127 -24.56 1.72 -18.26
C ASP A 127 -23.02 1.59 -18.31
N ILE A 128 -22.39 2.05 -19.39
CA ILE A 128 -20.92 2.14 -19.51
C ILE A 128 -20.35 3.05 -18.41
N VAL A 129 -20.93 4.24 -18.20
CA VAL A 129 -20.47 5.17 -17.16
C VAL A 129 -20.63 4.59 -15.76
N ASP A 130 -21.73 3.89 -15.49
CA ASP A 130 -21.95 3.25 -14.19
C ASP A 130 -20.93 2.15 -13.92
N GLN A 131 -20.56 1.36 -14.94
CA GLN A 131 -19.49 0.38 -14.83
C GLN A 131 -18.12 1.04 -14.63
N LEU A 132 -17.85 2.14 -15.33
CA LEU A 132 -16.63 2.92 -15.15
C LEU A 132 -16.49 3.45 -13.73
N LYS A 133 -17.57 4.01 -13.15
CA LYS A 133 -17.58 4.48 -11.76
C LYS A 133 -17.31 3.35 -10.78
N LYS A 134 -18.09 2.26 -10.86
CA LYS A 134 -17.96 1.11 -9.97
C LYS A 134 -16.56 0.50 -10.00
N GLN A 135 -16.03 0.23 -11.18
CA GLN A 135 -14.70 -0.38 -11.32
C GLN A 135 -13.58 0.63 -11.01
N GLY A 136 -13.80 1.92 -11.29
CA GLY A 136 -12.87 2.98 -10.90
C GLY A 136 -12.73 3.11 -9.38
N GLU A 137 -13.84 3.08 -8.65
CA GLU A 137 -13.87 3.08 -7.18
C GLU A 137 -13.17 1.83 -6.60
N VAL A 138 -13.47 0.64 -7.13
CA VAL A 138 -12.81 -0.60 -6.70
C VAL A 138 -11.29 -0.49 -6.86
N ARG A 139 -10.80 -0.01 -8.01
CA ARG A 139 -9.36 0.14 -8.24
C ARG A 139 -8.68 1.16 -7.33
N LEU A 140 -9.38 2.23 -6.96
CA LEU A 140 -8.89 3.20 -6.01
C LEU A 140 -8.71 2.55 -4.63
N GLU A 141 -9.70 1.78 -4.19
CA GLU A 141 -9.64 1.06 -2.91
C GLU A 141 -8.61 -0.07 -2.91
N GLU A 142 -8.45 -0.80 -4.02
CA GLU A 142 -7.39 -1.81 -4.19
C GLU A 142 -6.00 -1.18 -4.04
N LYS A 143 -5.79 0.00 -4.64
CA LYS A 143 -4.53 0.74 -4.49
C LYS A 143 -4.30 1.17 -3.03
N ASN A 144 -5.32 1.72 -2.38
CA ASN A 144 -5.23 2.12 -0.97
C ASN A 144 -4.90 0.92 -0.07
N LEU A 145 -5.51 -0.24 -0.35
CA LEU A 145 -5.26 -1.48 0.37
C LEU A 145 -3.82 -1.96 0.18
N ASP A 146 -3.28 -1.92 -1.04
CA ASP A 146 -1.90 -2.34 -1.32
C ASP A 146 -0.86 -1.44 -0.61
N ASP A 147 -1.10 -0.13 -0.58
CA ASP A 147 -0.29 0.83 0.16
C ASP A 147 -0.29 0.53 1.68
N ILE A 148 -1.45 0.21 2.25
CA ILE A 148 -1.60 -0.18 3.66
C ILE A 148 -0.89 -1.51 3.93
N LYS A 149 -1.06 -2.51 3.06
CA LYS A 149 -0.43 -3.82 3.18
C LYS A 149 1.10 -3.70 3.16
N THR A 150 1.64 -2.88 2.28
CA THR A 150 3.08 -2.60 2.21
C THR A 150 3.59 -1.95 3.50
N LYS A 151 2.85 -1.00 4.08
CA LYS A 151 3.19 -0.39 5.38
C LYS A 151 3.12 -1.40 6.52
N GLN A 152 2.12 -2.27 6.54
CA GLN A 152 1.95 -3.31 7.54
C GLN A 152 3.13 -4.29 7.53
N VAL A 153 3.54 -4.78 6.36
CA VAL A 153 4.68 -5.70 6.22
C VAL A 153 5.96 -5.06 6.79
N LYS A 154 6.23 -3.79 6.45
CA LYS A 154 7.38 -3.07 7.01
C LYS A 154 7.32 -2.95 8.54
N ALA A 155 6.16 -2.64 9.10
CA ALA A 155 5.98 -2.53 10.53
C ALA A 155 6.22 -3.87 11.25
N VAL A 156 5.71 -4.98 10.70
CA VAL A 156 5.93 -6.33 11.24
C VAL A 156 7.42 -6.70 11.23
N THR A 157 8.12 -6.48 10.10
CA THR A 157 9.56 -6.76 10.01
C THR A 157 10.38 -5.96 11.03
N ILE A 158 10.02 -4.69 11.25
CA ILE A 158 10.68 -3.85 12.26
C ILE A 158 10.39 -4.40 13.67
N ALA A 159 9.14 -4.75 13.97
CA ALA A 159 8.75 -5.30 15.26
C ALA A 159 9.51 -6.60 15.59
N GLU A 160 9.63 -7.51 14.63
CA GLU A 160 10.40 -8.74 14.81
C GLU A 160 11.89 -8.49 15.05
N ARG A 161 12.48 -7.52 14.32
CA ARG A 161 13.89 -7.14 14.52
C ARG A 161 14.09 -6.59 15.92
N LEU A 162 13.19 -5.73 16.39
CA LEU A 162 13.23 -5.17 17.74
C LEU A 162 13.07 -6.26 18.80
N ALA A 163 12.15 -7.21 18.61
CA ALA A 163 11.96 -8.33 19.54
C ALA A 163 13.23 -9.19 19.65
N ARG A 164 13.89 -9.50 18.53
CA ARG A 164 15.18 -10.23 18.51
C ARG A 164 16.29 -9.44 19.21
N ALA A 165 16.39 -8.13 18.92
CA ALA A 165 17.37 -7.27 19.56
C ALA A 165 17.16 -7.18 21.08
N LEU A 166 15.91 -7.05 21.52
CA LEU A 166 15.53 -7.02 22.93
C LEU A 166 15.94 -8.31 23.65
N GLU A 167 15.64 -9.47 23.06
CA GLU A 167 16.01 -10.78 23.62
C GLU A 167 17.53 -10.92 23.74
N ASN A 168 18.28 -10.56 22.71
CA ASN A 168 19.74 -10.59 22.75
C ASN A 168 20.30 -9.68 23.84
N ASN A 169 19.76 -8.47 23.97
CA ASN A 169 20.20 -7.50 24.97
C ASN A 169 19.89 -7.97 26.40
N ARG A 170 18.75 -8.65 26.62
CA ARG A 170 18.42 -9.29 27.91
C ARG A 170 19.44 -10.36 28.28
N ARG A 171 19.78 -11.25 27.34
CA ARG A 171 20.80 -12.29 27.57
C ARG A 171 22.18 -11.72 27.85
N GLU A 172 22.56 -10.66 27.12
CA GLU A 172 23.82 -9.97 27.34
C GLU A 172 23.87 -9.30 28.73
N LYS A 173 22.78 -8.66 29.14
CA LYS A 173 22.63 -8.12 30.50
C LYS A 173 22.83 -9.21 31.55
N ASP A 174 22.16 -10.35 31.42
CA ASP A 174 22.27 -11.43 32.40
C ASP A 174 23.70 -11.99 32.48
N ARG A 175 24.38 -12.13 31.33
CA ARG A 175 25.79 -12.52 31.26
C ARG A 175 26.72 -11.52 31.94
N LEU A 176 26.50 -10.22 31.72
CA LEU A 176 27.31 -9.17 32.33
C LEU A 176 27.12 -9.13 33.85
N LEU A 177 25.89 -9.33 34.34
CA LEU A 177 25.61 -9.42 35.77
C LEU A 177 26.35 -10.59 36.42
N LEU A 178 26.35 -11.77 35.79
CA LEU A 178 27.14 -12.92 36.27
C LEU A 178 28.63 -12.59 36.36
N LYS A 179 29.18 -11.97 35.32
CA LYS A 179 30.61 -11.60 35.29
C LYS A 179 30.97 -10.55 36.34
N ILE A 180 30.06 -9.61 36.64
CA ILE A 180 30.24 -8.64 37.72
C ILE A 180 30.33 -9.36 39.07
N GLU A 181 29.49 -10.36 39.30
CA GLU A 181 29.50 -11.13 40.54
C GLU A 181 30.76 -11.99 40.67
N GLU A 182 31.19 -12.67 39.61
CA GLU A 182 32.46 -13.41 39.57
C GLU A 182 33.65 -12.49 39.90
N ASN A 183 33.71 -11.30 39.28
CA ASN A 183 34.75 -10.31 39.55
C ASN A 183 34.71 -9.80 41.00
N ARG A 184 33.52 -9.66 41.60
CA ARG A 184 33.36 -9.24 42.99
C ARG A 184 33.96 -10.28 43.95
N ILE A 185 33.66 -11.57 43.72
CA ILE A 185 34.20 -12.67 44.53
C ILE A 185 35.73 -12.74 44.40
N GLU A 186 36.26 -12.62 43.18
CA GLU A 186 37.71 -12.64 42.97
C GLU A 186 38.40 -11.43 43.62
N LEU A 187 37.78 -10.25 43.58
CA LEU A 187 38.29 -9.06 44.27
C LEU A 187 38.38 -9.30 45.78
N GLU A 188 37.35 -9.87 46.40
CA GLU A 188 37.36 -10.21 47.83
C GLU A 188 38.45 -11.23 48.16
N ARG A 189 38.64 -12.25 47.31
CA ARG A 189 39.71 -13.25 47.46
C ARG A 189 41.09 -12.60 47.44
N LEU A 190 41.37 -11.75 46.45
CA LEU A 190 42.64 -11.05 46.31
C LEU A 190 42.89 -10.09 47.49
N GLN A 191 41.86 -9.41 47.99
CA GLN A 191 41.99 -8.56 49.17
C GLN A 191 42.38 -9.37 50.42
N MET A 192 41.76 -10.53 50.64
CA MET A 192 42.15 -11.43 51.73
C MET A 192 43.59 -11.93 51.57
N GLU A 193 43.99 -12.29 50.36
CA GLU A 193 45.35 -12.76 50.05
C GLU A 193 46.40 -11.67 50.30
N VAL A 194 46.10 -10.42 49.92
CA VAL A 194 46.96 -9.25 50.21
C VAL A 194 47.10 -9.02 51.71
N GLU A 195 46.00 -9.06 52.47
CA GLU A 195 46.05 -8.87 53.92
C GLU A 195 46.78 -10.00 54.64
N GLN A 196 46.63 -11.25 54.18
CA GLN A 196 47.38 -12.38 54.71
C GLN A 196 48.88 -12.25 54.43
N ASN A 197 49.25 -11.92 53.18
CA ASN A 197 50.65 -11.72 52.79
C ASN A 197 51.32 -10.60 53.63
N LYS A 198 50.61 -9.49 53.90
CA LYS A 198 51.11 -8.44 54.81
C LYS A 198 51.40 -8.98 56.21
N LYS A 199 50.51 -9.81 56.77
CA LYS A 199 50.74 -10.44 58.09
C LYS A 199 51.94 -11.37 58.07
N ASP A 200 52.07 -12.17 57.02
CA ASP A 200 53.19 -13.12 56.89
C ASP A 200 54.54 -12.38 56.75
N GLN A 201 54.57 -11.26 56.01
CA GLN A 201 55.75 -10.39 55.93
C GLN A 201 56.15 -9.80 57.27
N LEU A 202 55.19 -9.38 58.09
CA LEU A 202 55.46 -8.88 59.45
C LEU A 202 56.06 -9.98 60.32
N LEU A 203 55.47 -11.18 60.31
CA LEU A 203 56.00 -12.34 61.05
C LEU A 203 57.41 -12.74 60.59
N MET A 204 57.66 -12.74 59.28
CA MET A 204 59.00 -13.01 58.72
C MET A 204 60.01 -11.95 59.16
N ASN A 205 59.66 -10.67 59.14
CA ASN A 205 60.52 -9.59 59.61
C ASN A 205 60.85 -9.71 61.10
N ASP A 206 59.86 -10.00 61.95
CA ASP A 206 60.08 -10.23 63.38
C ASP A 206 60.98 -11.44 63.62
N GLY A 207 60.77 -12.53 62.88
CA GLY A 207 61.62 -13.72 62.89
C GLY A 207 63.07 -13.40 62.51
N LEU A 208 63.26 -12.59 61.46
CA LEU A 208 64.57 -12.16 60.98
C LEU A 208 65.29 -11.30 62.02
N ILE A 209 64.61 -10.32 62.63
CA ILE A 209 65.14 -9.48 63.71
C ILE A 209 65.58 -10.35 64.90
N ASN A 210 64.74 -11.30 65.31
CA ASN A 210 65.05 -12.21 66.41
C ASN A 210 66.26 -13.10 66.10
N GLN A 211 66.36 -13.62 64.88
CA GLN A 211 67.51 -14.42 64.46
C GLN A 211 68.79 -13.59 64.39
N GLN A 212 68.72 -12.35 63.90
CA GLN A 212 69.85 -11.42 63.90
C GLN A 212 70.36 -11.16 65.32
N LYS A 213 69.47 -10.92 66.29
CA LYS A 213 69.84 -10.77 67.71
C LYS A 213 70.58 -12.00 68.23
N LYS A 214 70.05 -13.21 67.99
CA LYS A 214 70.70 -14.47 68.41
C LYS A 214 72.10 -14.64 67.82
N VAL A 215 72.28 -14.28 66.54
CA VAL A 215 73.58 -14.33 65.86
C VAL A 215 74.56 -13.33 66.48
N GLU A 216 74.15 -12.09 66.74
CA GLU A 216 74.99 -11.09 67.40
C GLU A 216 75.38 -11.50 68.82
N GLU A 217 74.44 -12.02 69.61
CA GLU A 217 74.76 -12.57 70.94
C GLU A 217 75.75 -13.74 70.87
N ALA A 218 75.62 -14.63 69.88
CA ALA A 218 76.55 -15.73 69.67
C ALA A 218 77.96 -15.22 69.32
N LYS A 219 78.07 -14.20 68.46
CA LYS A 219 79.35 -13.54 68.14
C LYS A 219 79.99 -12.88 69.36
N ILE A 220 79.19 -12.28 70.25
CA ILE A 220 79.70 -11.69 71.50
C ILE A 220 80.22 -12.78 72.43
N ARG A 221 79.49 -13.89 72.57
CA ARG A 221 79.92 -15.05 73.37
C ARG A 221 81.23 -15.64 72.84
N SER A 222 81.37 -15.78 71.52
CA SER A 222 82.59 -16.36 70.93
C SER A 222 83.82 -15.46 71.02
N LYS A 223 83.68 -14.15 71.24
CA LYS A 223 84.79 -13.20 71.44
C LYS A 223 85.26 -13.07 72.88
N ARG A 224 84.54 -13.64 73.85
CA ARG A 224 84.86 -13.60 75.30
C ARG A 224 85.53 -14.89 75.80
N GLN A 225 85.75 -15.87 74.92
CA GLN A 225 86.65 -17.02 75.11
C GLN A 225 88.00 -16.72 74.48
#